data_AF-A0A6P2R705-F1
#
_entry.id   AF-A0A6P2R705-F1
#
_cell.length_a   1.000
_cell.length_b   1.000
_cell.length_c   1.000
_cell.angle_alpha   90.00
_cell.angle_beta   90.00
_cell.angle_gamma   90.00
#
_symmetry.space_group_name_H-M   'P 1'
#
loop_
_entity.id
_entity.type
_entity.pdbx_description
1 polymer ?
#
loop_
_entity_poly.entity_id
_entity_poly.type
_entity_poly.pdbx_seq_one_letter_code
_entity_poly.pdbx_strand_id
1 'polypeptide(L)' 'MKDLYRRHNISEQTFCRWRTKFGGMDVGDARRLKELGSENDRLKRLIAKQMLVIDGLTEFSLKN' A
#
# COMPACT_ATOMS: atom_id res chain seq x y z
N MET A 1 -18.98 22.01 0.08
CA MET A 1 -17.94 21.05 -0.37
C MET A 1 -17.03 21.59 -1.46
N LYS A 2 -17.55 22.26 -2.50
CA LYS A 2 -16.75 22.95 -3.54
C LYS A 2 -15.65 23.87 -3.00
N ASP A 3 -15.94 24.59 -1.91
CA ASP A 3 -14.97 25.51 -1.30
C ASP A 3 -13.86 24.83 -0.49
N LEU A 4 -14.05 23.58 -0.04
CA LEU A 4 -13.07 22.92 0.82
C LEU A 4 -11.81 22.55 0.04
N TYR A 5 -11.94 21.81 -1.06
CA TYR A 5 -10.78 21.42 -1.86
C TYR A 5 -10.15 22.61 -2.59
N ARG A 6 -10.95 23.63 -2.98
CA ARG A 6 -10.43 24.88 -3.57
C ARG A 6 -9.56 25.68 -2.58
N ARG A 7 -9.96 25.79 -1.32
CA ARG A 7 -9.17 26.46 -0.27
C ARG A 7 -7.85 25.75 0.03
N HIS A 8 -7.83 24.43 -0.12
CA HIS A 8 -6.63 23.61 0.11
C HIS A 8 -5.80 23.36 -1.15
N ASN A 9 -6.14 23.99 -2.28
CA ASN A 9 -5.50 23.78 -3.58
C ASN A 9 -5.46 22.29 -4.00
N ILE A 10 -6.51 21.56 -3.63
CA ILE A 10 -6.72 20.15 -3.95
C ILE A 10 -7.73 20.09 -5.10
N SER A 11 -7.47 19.23 -6.09
CA SER A 11 -8.44 18.99 -7.17
C SER A 11 -9.67 18.26 -6.63
N GLU A 12 -10.84 18.52 -7.22
CA GLU A 12 -12.08 17.82 -6.88
C GLU A 12 -11.91 16.29 -7.02
N GLN A 13 -11.18 15.85 -8.04
CA GLN A 13 -10.89 14.45 -8.28
C GLN A 13 -10.09 13.81 -7.15
N THR A 14 -9.04 14.49 -6.65
CA THR A 14 -8.24 14.00 -5.51
C THR A 14 -9.08 13.92 -4.25
N PHE A 15 -9.91 14.94 -3.99
CA PHE A 15 -10.81 14.93 -2.84
C PHE A 15 -11.84 13.79 -2.90
N CYS A 16 -12.47 13.58 -4.06
CA CYS A 16 -13.39 12.46 -4.28
C CYS A 16 -12.72 11.11 -4.06
N ARG A 17 -11.49 10.91 -4.55
CA ARG A 17 -10.70 9.69 -4.31
C ARG A 17 -10.46 9.44 -2.82
N TRP A 18 -10.07 10.47 -2.08
CA TRP A 18 -9.88 10.35 -0.63
C TRP A 18 -11.17 10.05 0.10
N ARG A 19 -12.29 10.68 -0.30
CA ARG A 19 -13.60 10.38 0.28
C ARG A 19 -14.03 8.93 0.02
N THR A 20 -13.82 8.41 -1.19
CA THR A 20 -14.11 6.99 -1.47
C THR A 20 -13.24 6.06 -0.64
N LYS A 21 -11.96 6.41 -0.43
CA LYS A 21 -11.00 5.56 0.27
C LYS A 21 -11.07 5.64 1.80
N PHE A 22 -11.38 6.81 2.35
CA PHE A 22 -11.27 7.12 3.78
C PHE A 22 -12.55 7.70 4.38
N GLY A 23 -13.59 7.99 3.59
CA GLY A 23 -14.73 8.79 4.02
C GLY A 23 -15.63 8.16 5.10
N GLY A 24 -15.48 6.86 5.37
CA GLY A 24 -16.12 6.16 6.48
C GLY A 24 -15.17 5.77 7.61
N MET A 25 -13.91 6.22 7.57
CA MET A 25 -12.89 5.91 8.56
C MET A 25 -12.68 7.10 9.49
N ASP A 26 -12.39 6.83 10.76
CA ASP A 26 -11.79 7.86 11.61
C ASP A 26 -10.29 8.07 11.25
N VAL A 27 -9.68 9.10 11.83
CA VAL A 27 -8.27 9.44 11.56
C VAL A 27 -7.31 8.34 12.06
N GLY A 28 -7.68 7.65 13.14
CA GLY A 28 -6.91 6.53 13.70
C GLY A 28 -6.90 5.33 12.76
N ASP A 29 -8.07 4.96 12.24
CA ASP A 29 -8.27 3.91 11.25
C ASP A 29 -7.51 4.21 9.97
N ALA A 30 -7.60 5.45 9.46
CA ALA A 30 -6.86 5.86 8.27
C ALA A 30 -5.34 5.80 8.47
N ARG A 31 -4.84 6.13 9.68
CA ARG A 31 -3.42 6.01 10.03
C ARG A 31 -2.99 4.55 10.11
N ARG A 32 -3.75 3.71 10.81
CA ARG A 32 -3.48 2.28 10.93
C ARG A 32 -3.49 1.59 9.57
N LEU A 33 -4.41 1.97 8.68
CA LEU A 33 -4.45 1.46 7.30
C LEU A 33 -3.17 1.79 6.53
N LYS A 34 -2.60 3.00 6.71
CA LYS A 34 -1.33 3.39 6.09
C LYS A 34 -0.16 2.57 6.63
N GLU A 35 -0.10 2.37 7.94
CA GLU A 35 0.95 1.57 8.61
C GLU A 35 0.90 0.11 8.16
N LEU A 36 -0.29 -0.50 8.16
CA LEU A 36 -0.50 -1.86 7.65
C LEU A 36 -0.14 -1.98 6.17
N GLY A 37 -0.46 -0.96 5.36
CA GLY A 37 -0.05 -0.92 3.95
C GLY A 37 1.47 -0.95 3.78
N SER A 38 2.19 -0.11 4.53
CA SER A 38 3.65 -0.07 4.52
C SER A 38 4.27 -1.40 4.95
N GLU A 39 3.74 -2.01 6.01
CA GLU A 39 4.24 -3.29 6.50
C GLU A 39 3.95 -4.43 5.52
N ASN A 40 2.75 -4.47 4.93
CA ASN A 40 2.42 -5.44 3.89
C ASN A 40 3.36 -5.34 2.68
N ASP A 41 3.70 -4.12 2.24
CA ASP A 41 4.65 -3.92 1.15
C ASP A 41 6.07 -4.38 1.53
N ARG A 42 6.49 -4.16 2.78
CA ARG A 42 7.76 -4.67 3.31
C ARG A 42 7.79 -6.20 3.30
N LEU A 43 6.73 -6.83 3.79
CA LEU A 43 6.60 -8.28 3.87
C LEU A 43 6.57 -8.92 2.48
N LYS A 44 5.82 -8.36 1.52
CA LYS A 44 5.81 -8.82 0.13
C LYS A 44 7.20 -8.79 -0.50
N ARG A 45 7.98 -7.72 -0.28
CA ARG A 45 9.37 -7.64 -0.77
C ARG A 45 10.26 -8.70 -0.12
N LEU A 46 10.10 -8.98 1.16
CA LEU A 46 10.88 -9.99 1.85
C LEU A 46 10.57 -11.40 1.32
N ILE A 47 9.28 -11.72 1.16
CA ILE A 47 8.84 -13.00 0.62
C ILE A 47 9.34 -13.18 -0.82
N ALA A 48 9.20 -12.16 -1.68
CA ALA A 48 9.72 -12.23 -3.04
C ALA A 48 11.23 -12.51 -3.09
N LYS A 49 12.01 -11.88 -2.21
CA LYS A 49 13.46 -12.17 -2.09
C LYS A 49 13.73 -13.61 -1.65
N GLN A 50 12.97 -14.12 -0.68
CA GLN A 50 13.11 -15.50 -0.21
C GLN A 50 12.73 -16.51 -1.29
N MET A 51 11.65 -16.27 -2.04
CA MET A 51 11.23 -17.11 -3.16
C MET A 51 12.33 -17.20 -4.23
N LEU A 52 12.94 -16.07 -4.61
CA LEU A 52 14.05 -16.07 -5.57
C LEU A 52 15.25 -16.92 -5.10
N VAL A 53 15.55 -16.92 -3.79
CA VAL A 53 16.62 -17.76 -3.24
C VAL A 53 16.24 -19.23 -3.29
N ILE A 54 15.01 -19.58 -2.89
CA ILE A 54 14.49 -20.95 -2.91
C ILE A 54 14.49 -21.51 -4.33
N ASP A 55 14.04 -20.71 -5.30
CA ASP A 55 14.00 -21.10 -6.72
C ASP A 55 15.42 -21.43 -7.20
N GLY A 56 16.40 -20.57 -6.92
CA GLY A 56 17.80 -20.81 -7.28
C GLY A 56 18.40 -22.06 -6.62
N LEU A 57 18.09 -22.31 -5.34
CA LEU A 57 18.56 -23.51 -4.63
C LEU A 57 17.92 -24.79 -5.19
N THR A 58 16.65 -24.73 -5.57
CA THR A 58 15.93 -25.84 -6.18
C THR A 58 16.54 -26.17 -7.55
N GLU A 59 16.78 -25.15 -8.38
CA GLU A 59 17.44 -25.34 -9.67
C GLU A 59 18.85 -25.93 -9.54
N PHE A 60 19.63 -25.49 -8.55
CA PHE A 60 20.95 -26.05 -8.29
C PHE A 60 20.88 -27.53 -7.87
N SER A 61 19.92 -27.88 -7.01
CA SER A 61 19.74 -29.25 -6.53
C SER A 61 19.28 -30.21 -7.62
N LEU A 62 18.57 -29.73 -8.65
CA LEU A 62 18.13 -30.54 -9.80
C LEU A 62 19.23 -30.79 -10.84
N LYS A 63 20.34 -30.04 -10.79
CA LYS A 63 21.44 -30.12 -11.76
C LYS A 63 22.63 -30.98 -11.29
N ASN A 64 22.62 -31.42 -10.03
CA ASN A 64 23.60 -32.37 -9.45
C ASN A 64 22.96 -33.74 -9.26
#